data_AF-M0N262-F1
#
_entry.id   AF-M0N262-F1
#
_cell.length_a   1.000
_cell.length_b   1.000
_cell.length_c   1.000
_cell.angle_alpha   90.00
_cell.angle_beta   90.00
_cell.angle_gamma   90.00
#
_symmetry.space_group_name_H-M   'P 1'
#
loop_
_entity.id
_entity.type
_entity.pdbx_description
1 polymer ?
#
loop_
_entity_poly.entity_id
_entity_poly.type
_entity_poly.pdbx_seq_one_letter_code
_entity_poly.pdbx_strand_id
1 'polypeptide(L)'
;MNGRSAFRFDRRDAIMPSEFVVPPALDPGDSVAIVAPSSGGAADAPHVLDLGVERLRETFDLEPVVYPTAEKGNEYLETHPEERARDIHDAFRDPDVRGIVATIGGDDQLRVLPHLDAGVLRDNPTRFYGMSDNTNLQLYLWNLGIVSYNGGQLMNQVATPGHLHEFTERHLRRAFFEESLGELEPAAEWTDDVIDWGDDAYADHEPAYEDAIGWTWRGGEERAEGRLWGGCLAIVEWHLMTGRYLPDPGALDGCVLAIETAEDMPSADRVKWTLMCMGERGLLDRFGAVLVGRPATRNHRERPNDEERAAYRDRQREAIAGQLERYNPDIPVVFDLDFGHTNPPSRSRSAAERSSIPTTNGSSSGEGAASLIVVRSGSQREIRRGRLFAGPDEIMSAGSSSSPRSRGTSTLFTSRANRSEELFYDSPAHGSPGVRPPLASRSLTGPIAAALGFVSLPLR
;
A
#
# COMPACT_ATOMS: atom_id res chain seq x y z
N MET A 1 13.45 -31.11 -22.02
CA MET A 1 12.39 -30.90 -21.01
C MET A 1 13.07 -30.48 -19.72
N ASN A 2 13.24 -29.17 -19.53
CA ASN A 2 13.89 -28.63 -18.34
C ASN A 2 12.85 -28.53 -17.22
N GLY A 3 13.17 -29.20 -16.11
CA GLY A 3 12.32 -29.27 -14.93
C GLY A 3 12.16 -27.89 -14.30
N ARG A 4 10.92 -27.38 -14.35
CA ARG A 4 10.47 -26.36 -13.41
C ARG A 4 10.36 -27.03 -12.05
N SER A 5 11.33 -26.79 -11.19
CA SER A 5 11.18 -27.03 -9.75
C SER A 5 9.95 -26.24 -9.31
N ALA A 6 8.92 -26.93 -8.85
CA ALA A 6 7.78 -26.29 -8.22
C ALA A 6 8.29 -25.66 -6.92
N PHE A 7 8.54 -24.36 -6.93
CA PHE A 7 8.81 -23.57 -5.73
C PHE A 7 7.61 -23.71 -4.80
N ARG A 8 7.72 -24.64 -3.84
CA ARG A 8 6.89 -24.69 -2.65
C ARG A 8 7.47 -23.65 -1.70
N PHE A 9 6.74 -22.55 -1.50
CA PHE A 9 6.87 -21.79 -0.26
C PHE A 9 6.55 -22.78 0.87
N ASP A 10 7.56 -23.17 1.64
CA ASP A 10 7.33 -24.04 2.79
C ASP A 10 6.59 -23.21 3.83
N ARG A 11 5.38 -23.66 4.22
CA ARG A 11 4.62 -23.04 5.32
C ARG A 11 5.43 -22.98 6.63
N ARG A 12 6.56 -23.71 6.72
CA ARG A 12 7.47 -23.67 7.87
C ARG A 12 8.30 -22.39 7.99
N ASP A 13 8.30 -21.50 6.99
CA ASP A 13 8.92 -20.17 7.11
C ASP A 13 7.99 -19.11 7.71
N ALA A 14 6.71 -19.44 7.94
CA ALA A 14 5.78 -18.64 8.71
C ALA A 14 6.01 -18.88 10.22
N ILE A 15 7.24 -18.63 10.68
CA ILE A 15 7.52 -18.44 12.09
C ILE A 15 7.35 -16.95 12.32
N MET A 16 6.38 -16.57 13.16
CA MET A 16 6.29 -15.21 13.66
C MET A 16 7.66 -14.77 14.17
N PRO A 17 8.23 -13.66 13.67
CA PRO A 17 9.44 -13.14 14.26
C PRO A 17 9.12 -12.84 15.72
N SER A 18 9.92 -13.38 16.65
CA SER A 18 9.74 -13.14 18.08
C SER A 18 9.94 -11.67 18.45
N GLU A 19 10.56 -10.89 17.55
CA GLU A 19 10.88 -9.48 17.74
C GLU A 19 10.89 -8.76 16.38
N PHE A 20 10.42 -7.52 16.34
CA PHE A 20 10.56 -6.66 15.16
C PHE A 20 11.80 -5.78 15.33
N VAL A 21 12.62 -5.70 14.29
CA VAL A 21 13.75 -4.79 14.20
C VAL A 21 13.31 -3.51 13.53
N VAL A 22 13.51 -2.41 14.24
CA VAL A 22 13.52 -1.07 13.68
C VAL A 22 14.92 -0.79 13.15
N PRO A 23 15.13 -0.65 11.83
CA PRO A 23 16.44 -0.22 11.34
C PRO A 23 16.76 1.19 11.88
N PRO A 24 18.04 1.48 12.20
CA PRO A 24 18.46 2.78 12.74
C PRO A 24 17.98 3.97 11.90
N ALA A 25 17.76 5.12 12.54
CA ALA A 25 17.53 6.37 11.81
C ALA A 25 18.74 6.72 10.96
N LEU A 26 18.50 7.47 9.89
CA LEU A 26 19.54 8.07 9.08
C LEU A 26 20.13 9.26 9.84
N ASP A 27 21.37 9.59 9.53
CA ASP A 27 22.03 10.84 9.89
C ASP A 27 22.31 11.68 8.63
N PRO A 28 22.42 13.02 8.74
CA PRO A 28 22.92 13.83 7.63
C PRO A 28 24.29 13.34 7.14
N GLY A 29 24.43 13.21 5.82
CA GLY A 29 25.57 12.62 5.11
C GLY A 29 25.45 11.13 4.83
N ASP A 30 24.43 10.44 5.37
CA ASP A 30 24.24 9.01 5.14
C ASP A 30 23.89 8.68 3.69
N SER A 31 24.43 7.56 3.19
CA SER A 31 24.09 7.09 1.84
C SER A 31 22.72 6.41 1.81
N VAL A 32 21.92 6.72 0.79
CA VAL A 32 20.64 6.07 0.52
C VAL A 32 20.61 5.46 -0.88
N ALA A 33 20.32 4.16 -0.97
CA ALA A 33 20.21 3.46 -2.25
C ALA A 33 18.88 3.81 -2.94
N ILE A 34 18.95 4.17 -4.23
CA ILE A 34 17.79 4.41 -5.08
C ILE A 34 17.61 3.21 -6.00
N VAL A 35 16.53 2.45 -5.83
CA VAL A 35 16.27 1.18 -6.53
C VAL A 35 14.90 1.19 -7.21
N ALA A 36 14.73 0.43 -8.30
CA ALA A 36 13.42 0.22 -8.95
C ALA A 36 12.92 -1.22 -8.73
N PRO A 37 12.30 -1.51 -7.57
CA PRO A 37 11.86 -2.86 -7.24
C PRO A 37 10.51 -3.22 -7.89
N SER A 38 9.86 -2.28 -8.59
CA SER A 38 8.60 -2.45 -9.32
C SER A 38 8.72 -1.90 -10.75
N SER A 39 8.05 -0.79 -11.10
CA SER A 39 8.13 -0.16 -12.42
C SER A 39 9.48 0.52 -12.67
N GLY A 40 9.92 0.45 -13.92
CA GLY A 40 11.05 1.20 -14.49
C GLY A 40 10.67 2.57 -15.03
N GLY A 41 9.52 3.14 -14.64
CA GLY A 41 9.00 4.40 -15.19
C GLY A 41 9.93 5.61 -14.98
N ALA A 42 10.86 5.54 -14.02
CA ALA A 42 11.88 6.58 -13.84
C ALA A 42 12.79 6.75 -15.08
N ALA A 43 13.00 5.69 -15.86
CA ALA A 43 13.80 5.76 -17.08
C ALA A 43 13.13 6.58 -18.19
N ASP A 44 11.81 6.72 -18.16
CA ASP A 44 11.04 7.52 -19.11
C ASP A 44 10.99 9.01 -18.70
N ALA A 45 11.37 9.33 -17.46
CA ALA A 45 11.36 10.68 -16.89
C ALA A 45 12.63 10.96 -16.07
N PRO A 46 13.83 10.96 -16.70
CA PRO A 46 15.10 11.12 -16.00
C PRO A 46 15.21 12.44 -15.24
N HIS A 47 14.59 13.52 -15.74
CA HIS A 47 14.60 14.82 -15.05
C HIS A 47 13.82 14.80 -13.72
N VAL A 48 12.80 13.93 -13.58
CA VAL A 48 12.07 13.74 -12.31
C VAL A 48 12.89 12.89 -11.34
N LEU A 49 13.60 11.87 -11.85
CA LEU A 49 14.58 11.11 -11.07
C LEU A 49 15.68 12.05 -10.52
N ASP A 50 16.24 12.90 -11.38
CA ASP A 50 17.26 13.89 -11.03
C ASP A 50 16.76 14.86 -9.96
N LEU A 51 15.52 15.38 -10.08
CA LEU A 51 14.90 16.23 -9.06
C LEU A 51 14.79 15.52 -7.70
N GLY A 52 14.41 14.25 -7.68
CA GLY A 52 14.34 13.46 -6.45
C GLY A 52 15.72 13.27 -5.81
N VAL A 53 16.72 12.93 -6.61
CA VAL A 53 18.13 12.81 -6.20
C VAL A 53 18.66 14.13 -5.65
N GLU A 54 18.42 15.24 -6.35
CA GLU A 54 18.80 16.58 -5.93
C GLU A 54 18.17 16.93 -4.57
N ARG A 55 16.86 16.68 -4.38
CA ARG A 55 16.20 16.97 -3.10
C ARG A 55 16.71 16.11 -1.95
N LEU A 56 16.97 14.82 -2.17
CA LEU A 56 17.61 13.99 -1.15
C LEU A 56 18.96 14.58 -0.73
N ARG A 57 19.76 15.06 -1.69
CA ARG A 57 21.06 15.67 -1.42
C ARG A 57 20.96 17.04 -0.77
N GLU A 58 20.25 17.98 -1.38
CA GLU A 58 20.28 19.39 -1.01
C GLU A 58 19.30 19.75 0.11
N THR A 59 18.12 19.11 0.16
CA THR A 59 17.10 19.39 1.18
C THR A 59 17.32 18.54 2.42
N PHE A 60 17.63 17.26 2.24
CA PHE A 60 17.74 16.31 3.35
C PHE A 60 19.18 16.03 3.80
N ASP A 61 20.20 16.49 3.07
CA ASP A 61 21.60 16.19 3.37
C ASP A 61 21.84 14.68 3.43
N LEU A 62 21.41 13.95 2.40
CA LEU A 62 21.67 12.51 2.22
C LEU A 62 22.52 12.30 0.95
N GLU A 63 23.29 11.22 0.87
CA GLU A 63 24.02 10.88 -0.36
C GLU A 63 23.25 9.81 -1.16
N PRO A 64 22.47 10.19 -2.19
CA PRO A 64 21.75 9.22 -3.00
C PRO A 64 22.70 8.43 -3.92
N VAL A 65 22.64 7.10 -3.81
CA VAL A 65 23.37 6.16 -4.68
C VAL A 65 22.37 5.51 -5.63
N VAL A 66 22.44 5.86 -6.91
CA VAL A 66 21.55 5.30 -7.94
C VAL A 66 22.01 3.90 -8.32
N TYR A 67 21.15 2.91 -8.08
CA TYR A 67 21.43 1.50 -8.40
C TYR A 67 21.02 1.17 -9.85
N PRO A 68 21.57 0.09 -10.44
CA PRO A 68 21.36 -0.23 -11.85
C PRO A 68 19.90 -0.27 -12.30
N THR A 69 18.98 -0.81 -11.49
CA THR A 69 17.55 -0.95 -11.82
C THR A 69 16.84 0.40 -11.92
N ALA A 70 17.28 1.41 -11.16
CA ALA A 70 16.64 2.73 -11.14
C ALA A 70 16.65 3.43 -12.51
N GLU A 71 17.60 3.06 -13.38
CA GLU A 71 17.74 3.61 -14.74
C GLU A 71 17.27 2.63 -15.84
N LYS A 72 16.64 1.50 -15.47
CA LYS A 72 16.10 0.54 -16.46
C LYS A 72 14.62 0.81 -16.71
N GLY A 73 14.24 0.84 -17.98
CA GLY A 73 12.85 0.98 -18.39
C GLY A 73 11.99 -0.26 -18.13
N ASN A 74 10.67 -0.07 -18.21
CA ASN A 74 9.67 -1.10 -17.93
C ASN A 74 9.85 -2.39 -18.72
N GLU A 75 10.12 -2.31 -20.03
CA GLU A 75 10.31 -3.49 -20.90
C GLU A 75 11.46 -4.39 -20.40
N TYR A 76 12.55 -3.77 -19.93
CA TYR A 76 13.67 -4.50 -19.38
C TYR A 76 13.31 -5.14 -18.04
N LEU A 77 12.80 -4.34 -17.08
CA LEU A 77 12.53 -4.84 -15.72
C LEU A 77 11.43 -5.89 -15.66
N GLU A 78 10.43 -5.85 -16.56
CA GLU A 78 9.38 -6.86 -16.66
C GLU A 78 9.96 -8.28 -16.86
N THR A 79 11.07 -8.39 -17.60
CA THR A 79 11.70 -9.67 -17.92
C THR A 79 12.86 -10.04 -17.00
N HIS A 80 13.26 -9.15 -16.07
CA HIS A 80 14.39 -9.34 -15.15
C HIS A 80 14.00 -9.13 -13.67
N PRO A 81 13.01 -9.86 -13.12
CA PRO A 81 12.67 -9.78 -11.69
C PRO A 81 13.85 -10.16 -10.76
N GLU A 82 14.76 -11.01 -11.21
CA GLU A 82 15.97 -11.38 -10.48
C GLU A 82 16.98 -10.24 -10.34
N GLU A 83 17.04 -9.31 -11.30
CA GLU A 83 17.91 -8.13 -11.20
C GLU A 83 17.34 -7.12 -10.21
N ARG A 84 16.01 -6.97 -10.18
CA ARG A 84 15.31 -6.18 -9.14
C ARG A 84 15.56 -6.73 -7.74
N ALA A 85 15.49 -8.05 -7.57
CA ALA A 85 15.82 -8.70 -6.30
C ALA A 85 17.31 -8.55 -5.94
N ARG A 86 18.20 -8.60 -6.93
CA ARG A 86 19.63 -8.39 -6.74
C ARG A 86 19.94 -6.99 -6.22
N ASP A 87 19.37 -5.93 -6.79
CA ASP A 87 19.59 -4.57 -6.31
C ASP A 87 19.09 -4.39 -4.87
N ILE A 88 17.96 -5.03 -4.51
CA ILE A 88 17.50 -5.07 -3.12
C ILE A 88 18.55 -5.77 -2.23
N HIS A 89 19.07 -6.93 -2.64
CA HIS A 89 20.09 -7.64 -1.84
C HIS A 89 21.40 -6.87 -1.72
N ASP A 90 21.86 -6.26 -2.80
CA ASP A 90 23.10 -5.50 -2.83
C ASP A 90 22.95 -4.27 -1.91
N ALA A 91 21.81 -3.58 -1.94
CA ALA A 91 21.53 -2.45 -1.05
C ALA A 91 21.36 -2.85 0.43
N PHE A 92 20.78 -4.02 0.73
CA PHE A 92 20.71 -4.53 2.10
C PHE A 92 22.10 -4.93 2.62
N ARG A 93 22.96 -5.53 1.78
CA ARG A 93 24.29 -6.01 2.19
C ARG A 93 25.33 -4.91 2.34
N ASP A 94 25.13 -3.78 1.69
CA ASP A 94 26.08 -2.68 1.69
C ASP A 94 26.08 -1.96 3.05
N PRO A 95 27.16 -2.07 3.87
CA PRO A 95 27.21 -1.41 5.17
C PRO A 95 27.24 0.11 5.10
N ASP A 96 27.57 0.68 3.93
CA ASP A 96 27.59 2.13 3.70
C ASP A 96 26.19 2.67 3.32
N VAL A 97 25.25 1.79 2.94
CA VAL A 97 23.85 2.14 2.67
C VAL A 97 23.02 2.10 3.95
N ARG A 98 22.45 3.24 4.32
CA ARG A 98 21.70 3.42 5.57
C ARG A 98 20.20 3.41 5.37
N GLY A 99 19.75 3.66 4.15
CA GLY A 99 18.35 3.58 3.74
C GLY A 99 18.18 3.23 2.27
N ILE A 100 17.01 2.74 1.90
CA ILE A 100 16.65 2.33 0.54
C ILE A 100 15.36 3.05 0.17
N VAL A 101 15.40 3.82 -0.91
CA VAL A 101 14.26 4.56 -1.46
C VAL A 101 13.86 3.94 -2.79
N ALA A 102 12.64 3.44 -2.89
CA ALA A 102 12.09 2.98 -4.15
C ALA A 102 11.84 4.17 -5.09
N THR A 103 12.18 4.02 -6.37
CA THR A 103 11.89 5.03 -7.39
C THR A 103 10.39 5.27 -7.50
N ILE A 104 9.61 4.22 -7.77
CA ILE A 104 8.16 4.26 -8.00
C ILE A 104 7.49 2.91 -7.67
N GLY A 105 6.16 2.89 -7.60
CA GLY A 105 5.33 1.68 -7.58
C GLY A 105 5.22 1.03 -8.97
N GLY A 106 4.16 0.27 -9.23
CA GLY A 106 3.95 -0.48 -10.48
C GLY A 106 2.90 -1.56 -10.28
N ASP A 107 3.06 -2.75 -10.87
CA ASP A 107 2.02 -3.77 -10.82
C ASP A 107 2.49 -5.24 -10.87
N ASP A 108 3.78 -5.51 -10.61
CA ASP A 108 4.33 -6.86 -10.79
C ASP A 108 5.35 -7.31 -9.74
N GLN A 109 5.55 -6.58 -8.64
CA GLN A 109 6.56 -6.91 -7.63
C GLN A 109 6.33 -8.28 -6.95
N LEU A 110 5.12 -8.86 -7.01
CA LEU A 110 4.88 -10.27 -6.67
C LEU A 110 5.80 -11.25 -7.42
N ARG A 111 6.28 -10.89 -8.61
CA ARG A 111 7.24 -11.67 -9.41
C ARG A 111 8.67 -11.53 -8.90
N VAL A 112 8.98 -10.47 -8.15
CA VAL A 112 10.30 -10.21 -7.53
C VAL A 112 10.46 -10.99 -6.22
N LEU A 113 9.40 -11.06 -5.40
CA LEU A 113 9.48 -11.71 -4.08
C LEU A 113 10.05 -13.15 -4.06
N PRO A 114 9.76 -14.04 -5.03
CA PRO A 114 10.36 -15.38 -5.08
C PRO A 114 11.88 -15.42 -5.25
N HIS A 115 12.49 -14.31 -5.68
CA HIS A 115 13.93 -14.18 -5.86
C HIS A 115 14.63 -13.58 -4.63
N LEU A 116 13.87 -13.15 -3.62
CA LEU A 116 14.42 -12.61 -2.38
C LEU A 116 14.85 -13.73 -1.42
N ASP A 117 16.09 -13.62 -0.95
CA ASP A 117 16.61 -14.40 0.17
C ASP A 117 16.29 -13.70 1.50
N ALA A 118 15.44 -14.33 2.30
CA ALA A 118 15.04 -13.83 3.61
C ALA A 118 16.20 -13.71 4.61
N GLY A 119 17.23 -14.57 4.50
CA GLY A 119 18.41 -14.52 5.37
C GLY A 119 19.20 -13.24 5.15
N VAL A 120 19.41 -12.86 3.89
CA VAL A 120 20.11 -11.62 3.52
C VAL A 120 19.43 -10.40 4.14
N LEU A 121 18.10 -10.31 4.06
CA LEU A 121 17.38 -9.16 4.59
C LEU A 121 17.37 -9.14 6.13
N ARG A 122 17.22 -10.30 6.78
CA ARG A 122 17.23 -10.42 8.25
C ARG A 122 18.59 -10.10 8.85
N ASP A 123 19.68 -10.51 8.19
CA ASP A 123 21.04 -10.29 8.68
C ASP A 123 21.50 -8.84 8.49
N ASN A 124 20.82 -8.07 7.62
CA ASN A 124 21.18 -6.69 7.30
C ASN A 124 19.95 -5.75 7.28
N PRO A 125 19.23 -5.57 8.40
CA PRO A 125 17.99 -4.78 8.41
C PRO A 125 18.25 -3.30 8.09
N THR A 126 17.72 -2.84 6.95
CA THR A 126 17.88 -1.47 6.42
C THR A 126 16.52 -0.79 6.25
N ARG A 127 16.43 0.53 6.48
CA ARG A 127 15.16 1.28 6.28
C ARG A 127 14.75 1.22 4.82
N PHE A 128 13.54 0.76 4.54
CA PHE A 128 12.96 0.77 3.19
C PHE A 128 11.79 1.76 3.11
N TYR A 129 11.83 2.63 2.10
CA TYR A 129 10.84 3.67 1.82
C TYR A 129 10.19 3.43 0.45
N GLY A 130 8.87 3.35 0.42
CA GLY A 130 8.10 3.14 -0.81
C GLY A 130 6.60 3.13 -0.54
N MET A 131 5.76 3.10 -1.57
CA MET A 131 4.31 2.94 -1.42
C MET A 131 3.72 2.23 -2.65
N SER A 132 2.38 2.12 -2.73
CA SER A 132 1.70 1.47 -3.85
C SER A 132 2.15 0.01 -3.99
N ASP A 133 2.63 -0.44 -5.16
CA ASP A 133 3.15 -1.81 -5.39
C ASP A 133 4.29 -2.22 -4.47
N ASN A 134 5.04 -1.25 -3.92
CA ASN A 134 6.05 -1.52 -2.90
C ASN A 134 5.48 -2.09 -1.58
N THR A 135 4.15 -2.09 -1.44
CA THR A 135 3.43 -2.85 -0.41
C THR A 135 3.83 -4.33 -0.44
N ASN A 136 4.14 -4.92 -1.61
CA ASN A 136 4.60 -6.32 -1.71
C ASN A 136 5.86 -6.57 -0.88
N LEU A 137 6.90 -5.75 -1.10
CA LEU A 137 8.15 -5.83 -0.34
C LEU A 137 7.95 -5.44 1.13
N GLN A 138 7.09 -4.46 1.42
CA GLN A 138 6.79 -4.07 2.81
C GLN A 138 6.13 -5.20 3.60
N LEU A 139 5.16 -5.91 3.01
CA LEU A 139 4.53 -7.08 3.63
C LEU A 139 5.53 -8.24 3.77
N TYR A 140 6.41 -8.42 2.80
CA TYR A 140 7.51 -9.38 2.89
C TYR A 140 8.43 -9.05 4.08
N LEU A 141 8.92 -7.82 4.19
CA LEU A 141 9.74 -7.34 5.29
C LEU A 141 9.03 -7.45 6.65
N TRP A 142 7.72 -7.15 6.70
CA TRP A 142 6.91 -7.32 7.90
C TRP A 142 6.91 -8.77 8.39
N ASN A 143 6.76 -9.74 7.48
CA ASN A 143 6.84 -11.17 7.81
C ASN A 143 8.25 -11.59 8.28
N LEU A 144 9.29 -10.84 7.92
CA LEU A 144 10.65 -11.03 8.42
C LEU A 144 10.90 -10.32 9.76
N GLY A 145 9.95 -9.51 10.24
CA GLY A 145 10.10 -8.69 11.44
C GLY A 145 10.88 -7.40 11.19
N ILE A 146 11.02 -6.94 9.95
CA ILE A 146 11.79 -5.73 9.61
C ILE A 146 10.81 -4.59 9.36
N VAL A 147 10.98 -3.50 10.11
CA VAL A 147 10.14 -2.30 9.97
C VAL A 147 10.50 -1.53 8.70
N SER A 148 9.46 -1.19 7.94
CA SER A 148 9.51 -0.42 6.70
C SER A 148 8.55 0.79 6.76
N TYR A 149 8.66 1.68 5.79
CA TYR A 149 7.94 2.95 5.75
C TYR A 149 7.08 3.02 4.49
N ASN A 150 5.76 3.10 4.68
CA ASN A 150 4.82 3.36 3.61
C ASN A 150 4.76 4.88 3.38
N GLY A 151 5.48 5.31 2.35
CA GLY A 151 5.76 6.69 1.99
C GLY A 151 7.26 6.99 1.90
N GLY A 152 7.60 8.17 1.37
CA GLY A 152 8.96 8.56 1.00
C GLY A 152 9.44 7.95 -0.32
N GLN A 153 8.52 7.60 -1.22
CA GLN A 153 8.85 7.13 -2.57
C GLN A 153 9.41 8.27 -3.42
N LEU A 154 10.40 7.99 -4.27
CA LEU A 154 11.18 9.06 -4.91
C LEU A 154 10.32 9.92 -5.85
N MET A 155 9.76 9.33 -6.89
CA MET A 155 9.21 10.06 -8.04
C MET A 155 7.96 10.89 -7.69
N ASN A 156 7.06 10.35 -6.87
CA ASN A 156 5.75 10.96 -6.62
C ASN A 156 5.58 11.58 -5.21
N GLN A 157 6.60 11.50 -4.34
CA GLN A 157 6.55 12.10 -3.00
C GLN A 157 7.79 12.91 -2.62
N VAL A 158 8.99 12.53 -3.07
CA VAL A 158 10.20 13.35 -2.88
C VAL A 158 10.34 14.34 -4.04
N ALA A 159 10.14 13.89 -5.28
CA ALA A 159 10.19 14.66 -6.51
C ALA A 159 8.81 15.19 -6.93
N THR A 160 7.99 15.67 -5.98
CA THR A 160 6.75 16.37 -6.33
C THR A 160 7.05 17.59 -7.20
N PRO A 161 6.21 17.92 -8.19
CA PRO A 161 6.45 19.08 -9.05
C PRO A 161 6.32 20.38 -8.25
N GLY A 162 6.90 21.47 -8.75
CA GLY A 162 6.96 22.75 -8.03
C GLY A 162 7.84 22.66 -6.78
N HIS A 163 7.44 23.34 -5.71
CA HIS A 163 8.15 23.24 -4.42
C HIS A 163 7.83 21.94 -3.64
N LEU A 164 8.77 21.53 -2.79
CA LEU A 164 8.49 20.46 -1.83
C LEU A 164 7.63 21.03 -0.70
N HIS A 165 6.38 20.57 -0.63
CA HIS A 165 5.41 21.05 0.36
C HIS A 165 5.92 20.83 1.80
N GLU A 166 5.78 21.84 2.69
CA GLU A 166 6.32 21.82 4.07
C GLU A 166 5.84 20.60 4.87
N PHE A 167 4.56 20.26 4.73
CA PHE A 167 3.99 19.06 5.36
C PHE A 167 4.73 17.78 4.95
N THR A 168 5.00 17.61 3.64
CA THR A 168 5.76 16.48 3.13
C THR A 168 7.17 16.51 3.70
N GLU A 169 7.89 17.63 3.56
CA GLU A 169 9.27 17.76 4.06
C GLU A 169 9.37 17.39 5.54
N ARG A 170 8.48 17.93 6.40
CA ARG A 170 8.45 17.63 7.83
C ARG A 170 8.30 16.13 8.11
N HIS A 171 7.37 15.46 7.44
CA HIS A 171 7.16 14.01 7.62
C HIS A 171 8.26 13.17 6.99
N LEU A 172 8.89 13.65 5.90
CA LEU A 172 10.07 13.02 5.35
C LEU A 172 11.24 13.11 6.34
N ARG A 173 11.47 14.28 6.97
CA ARG A 173 12.51 14.45 8.01
C ARG A 173 12.28 13.53 9.21
N ARG A 174 11.06 13.47 9.75
CA ARG A 174 10.72 12.52 10.83
C ARG A 174 11.03 11.08 10.45
N ALA A 175 10.63 10.68 9.24
CA ALA A 175 10.84 9.30 8.80
C ALA A 175 12.32 8.96 8.51
N PHE A 176 13.10 9.93 8.04
CA PHE A 176 14.53 9.74 7.78
C PHE A 176 15.35 9.78 9.08
N PHE A 177 15.19 10.82 9.88
CA PHE A 177 16.13 11.18 10.95
C PHE A 177 15.64 10.89 12.36
N GLU A 178 14.35 10.55 12.55
CA GLU A 178 13.81 10.29 13.88
C GLU A 178 13.57 8.79 14.14
N GLU A 179 13.66 8.42 15.41
CA GLU A 179 13.33 7.10 15.90
C GLU A 179 11.81 6.85 15.92
N SER A 180 11.01 7.93 15.94
CA SER A 180 9.55 7.91 15.96
C SER A 180 8.96 8.91 14.96
N LEU A 181 7.78 8.60 14.40
CA LEU A 181 7.03 9.56 13.58
C LEU A 181 6.24 10.59 14.42
N GLY A 182 6.16 10.36 15.73
CA GLY A 182 5.41 11.21 16.66
C GLY A 182 3.89 11.14 16.44
N GLU A 183 3.21 12.18 16.91
CA GLU A 183 1.78 12.38 16.64
C GLU A 183 1.60 12.85 15.19
N LEU A 184 0.65 12.22 14.51
CA LEU A 184 0.24 12.61 13.16
C LEU A 184 -0.76 13.76 13.27
N GLU A 185 -0.65 14.71 12.36
CA GLU A 185 -1.54 15.86 12.24
C GLU A 185 -2.11 15.87 10.82
N PRO A 186 -3.37 16.29 10.62
CA PRO A 186 -3.91 16.45 9.28
C PRO A 186 -3.16 17.54 8.51
N ALA A 187 -2.98 17.33 7.20
CA ALA A 187 -2.49 18.40 6.32
C ALA A 187 -3.52 19.55 6.29
N ALA A 188 -3.07 20.80 6.09
CA ALA A 188 -3.96 21.96 5.94
C ALA A 188 -4.56 22.04 4.54
N GLU A 189 -3.82 21.57 3.55
CA GLU A 189 -4.18 21.50 2.15
C GLU A 189 -3.68 20.20 1.54
N TRP A 190 -4.28 19.77 0.44
CA TRP A 190 -3.94 18.54 -0.27
C TRP A 190 -4.28 18.64 -1.76
N THR A 191 -3.74 17.74 -2.57
CA THR A 191 -3.93 17.67 -4.00
C THR A 191 -3.92 16.21 -4.47
N ASP A 192 -4.79 15.91 -5.42
CA ASP A 192 -4.68 14.75 -6.32
C ASP A 192 -4.58 15.21 -7.77
N ASP A 193 -4.06 16.41 -8.00
CA ASP A 193 -3.76 16.88 -9.35
C ASP A 193 -2.60 16.08 -9.94
N VAL A 194 -2.75 15.73 -11.21
CA VAL A 194 -1.86 14.81 -11.89
C VAL A 194 -1.06 15.60 -12.90
N ILE A 195 0.22 15.81 -12.57
CA ILE A 195 1.18 16.47 -13.45
C ILE A 195 1.92 15.39 -14.24
N ASP A 196 2.03 15.60 -15.55
CA ASP A 196 2.69 14.66 -16.45
C ASP A 196 4.22 14.73 -16.24
N TRP A 197 4.85 13.59 -16.00
CA TRP A 197 6.31 13.50 -15.93
C TRP A 197 7.01 13.73 -17.26
N GLY A 198 6.28 13.79 -18.38
CA GLY A 198 6.80 14.25 -19.66
C GLY A 198 6.84 15.78 -19.82
N ASP A 199 6.38 16.55 -18.83
CA ASP A 199 6.41 18.02 -18.87
C ASP A 199 7.84 18.53 -18.63
N ASP A 200 8.44 19.20 -19.63
CA ASP A 200 9.77 19.80 -19.51
C ASP A 200 9.84 20.86 -18.39
N ALA A 201 8.70 21.43 -17.98
CA ALA A 201 8.57 22.37 -16.88
C ALA A 201 8.10 21.70 -15.57
N TYR A 202 8.16 20.37 -15.45
CA TYR A 202 7.66 19.62 -14.29
C TYR A 202 8.18 20.17 -12.95
N ALA A 203 9.48 20.49 -12.87
CA ALA A 203 10.09 21.02 -11.64
C ALA A 203 9.50 22.37 -11.20
N ASP A 204 9.01 23.19 -12.14
CA ASP A 204 8.44 24.52 -11.89
C ASP A 204 6.90 24.50 -11.85
N HIS A 205 6.26 23.36 -12.10
CA HIS A 205 4.80 23.23 -12.19
C HIS A 205 4.18 23.12 -10.80
N GLU A 206 3.50 24.17 -10.33
CA GLU A 206 2.77 24.13 -9.05
C GLU A 206 1.41 23.42 -9.19
N PRO A 207 1.16 22.30 -8.48
CA PRO A 207 -0.14 21.63 -8.48
C PRO A 207 -1.26 22.52 -7.93
N ALA A 208 -2.50 22.25 -8.35
CA ALA A 208 -3.66 22.84 -7.71
C ALA A 208 -3.95 22.16 -6.36
N TYR A 209 -3.81 22.91 -5.27
CA TYR A 209 -4.16 22.46 -3.92
C TYR A 209 -5.61 22.81 -3.54
N GLU A 210 -6.18 21.98 -2.68
CA GLU A 210 -7.50 22.09 -2.09
C GLU A 210 -7.40 22.13 -0.57
N ASP A 211 -8.29 22.88 0.08
CA ASP A 211 -8.38 22.88 1.54
C ASP A 211 -8.66 21.48 2.08
N ALA A 212 -7.99 21.10 3.16
CA ALA A 212 -8.22 19.82 3.81
C ALA A 212 -9.56 19.80 4.55
N ILE A 213 -10.28 18.68 4.40
CA ILE A 213 -11.54 18.41 5.11
C ILE A 213 -11.33 17.82 6.51
N GLY A 214 -10.07 17.54 6.88
CA GLY A 214 -9.69 16.84 8.11
C GLY A 214 -10.01 15.34 8.06
N TRP A 215 -9.76 14.65 9.17
CA TRP A 215 -10.02 13.22 9.29
C TRP A 215 -11.43 12.93 9.77
N THR A 216 -12.04 11.86 9.24
CA THR A 216 -13.40 11.43 9.63
C THR A 216 -13.35 10.17 10.46
N TRP A 217 -14.02 10.16 11.61
CA TRP A 217 -14.04 9.04 12.56
C TRP A 217 -15.37 8.28 12.50
N ARG A 218 -15.34 6.94 12.47
CA ARG A 218 -16.52 6.06 12.62
C ARG A 218 -16.19 4.84 13.48
N GLY A 219 -17.21 4.08 13.86
CA GLY A 219 -17.07 2.86 14.66
C GLY A 219 -16.89 3.15 16.15
N GLY A 220 -16.11 2.30 16.84
CA GLY A 220 -15.87 2.41 18.27
C GLY A 220 -15.19 3.71 18.70
N GLU A 221 -15.41 4.10 19.96
CA GLU A 221 -14.79 5.29 20.57
C GLU A 221 -13.57 4.95 21.44
N GLU A 222 -13.31 3.66 21.66
CA GLU A 222 -12.21 3.21 22.50
C GLU A 222 -10.86 3.46 21.83
N ARG A 223 -9.87 3.79 22.66
CA ARG A 223 -8.49 3.92 22.21
C ARG A 223 -8.00 2.56 21.76
N ALA A 224 -7.45 2.51 20.55
CA ALA A 224 -6.83 1.32 20.00
C ALA A 224 -5.33 1.51 19.82
N GLU A 225 -4.63 0.39 19.89
CA GLU A 225 -3.17 0.36 19.95
C GLU A 225 -2.63 -0.93 19.34
N GLY A 226 -1.73 -0.83 18.36
CA GLY A 226 -1.19 -2.00 17.69
C GLY A 226 -0.12 -1.70 16.65
N ARG A 227 0.50 -2.77 16.13
CA ARG A 227 1.43 -2.69 15.00
C ARG A 227 0.65 -2.45 13.71
N LEU A 228 1.19 -1.61 12.82
CA LEU A 228 0.58 -1.42 11.51
C LEU A 228 0.75 -2.67 10.64
N TRP A 229 -0.29 -2.98 9.87
CA TRP A 229 -0.23 -3.95 8.79
C TRP A 229 -1.13 -3.48 7.65
N GLY A 230 -0.70 -3.69 6.40
CA GLY A 230 -1.45 -3.29 5.20
C GLY A 230 -0.61 -2.46 4.24
N GLY A 231 -1.24 -1.49 3.57
CA GLY A 231 -0.68 -0.68 2.49
C GLY A 231 -1.70 -0.44 1.38
N CYS A 232 -1.26 -0.49 0.12
CA CYS A 232 -2.17 -0.40 -1.02
C CYS A 232 -3.15 -1.57 -1.05
N LEU A 233 -4.45 -1.28 -1.05
CA LEU A 233 -5.51 -2.28 -0.95
C LEU A 233 -5.51 -3.25 -2.15
N ALA A 234 -5.15 -2.79 -3.35
CA ALA A 234 -5.01 -3.65 -4.52
C ALA A 234 -3.90 -4.70 -4.33
N ILE A 235 -2.81 -4.33 -3.66
CA ILE A 235 -1.71 -5.25 -3.38
C ILE A 235 -2.10 -6.24 -2.28
N VAL A 236 -2.77 -5.76 -1.22
CA VAL A 236 -3.36 -6.63 -0.20
C VAL A 236 -4.32 -7.63 -0.84
N GLU A 237 -5.16 -7.21 -1.79
CA GLU A 237 -6.04 -8.08 -2.58
C GLU A 237 -5.24 -9.19 -3.30
N TRP A 238 -4.09 -8.88 -3.90
CA TRP A 238 -3.27 -9.87 -4.60
C TRP A 238 -2.65 -10.90 -3.66
N HIS A 239 -2.17 -10.48 -2.49
CA HIS A 239 -1.71 -11.39 -1.44
C HIS A 239 -2.84 -12.30 -0.94
N LEU A 240 -4.05 -11.76 -0.80
CA LEU A 240 -5.25 -12.56 -0.49
C LEU A 240 -5.51 -13.59 -1.58
N MET A 241 -5.57 -13.18 -2.85
CA MET A 241 -5.86 -14.08 -3.97
C MET A 241 -4.82 -15.20 -4.14
N THR A 242 -3.53 -14.85 -4.04
CA THR A 242 -2.44 -15.83 -4.18
C THR A 242 -2.27 -16.71 -2.95
N GLY A 243 -2.69 -16.22 -1.77
CA GLY A 243 -2.45 -16.89 -0.49
C GLY A 243 -0.96 -16.99 -0.14
N ARG A 244 -0.12 -16.09 -0.68
CA ARG A 244 1.34 -16.07 -0.48
C ARG A 244 1.76 -14.80 0.25
N TYR A 245 2.80 -14.92 1.08
CA TYR A 245 3.38 -13.82 1.86
C TYR A 245 2.36 -13.05 2.73
N LEU A 246 1.27 -13.72 3.12
CA LEU A 246 0.42 -13.28 4.21
C LEU A 246 1.00 -13.82 5.52
N PRO A 247 0.92 -13.06 6.61
CA PRO A 247 1.29 -13.59 7.91
C PRO A 247 0.29 -14.67 8.36
N ASP A 248 0.67 -15.43 9.38
CA ASP A 248 -0.33 -16.22 10.10
C ASP A 248 -1.45 -15.30 10.63
N PRO A 249 -2.74 -15.66 10.54
CA PRO A 249 -3.81 -14.79 10.99
C PRO A 249 -3.66 -14.32 12.44
N GLY A 250 -3.15 -15.16 13.36
CA GLY A 250 -2.95 -14.76 14.76
C GLY A 250 -1.89 -13.67 14.95
N ALA A 251 -1.01 -13.47 13.96
CA ALA A 251 -0.06 -12.36 13.91
C ALA A 251 -0.73 -10.99 13.88
N LEU A 252 -1.96 -10.93 13.39
CA LEU A 252 -2.72 -9.71 13.17
C LEU A 252 -3.60 -9.33 14.37
N ASP A 253 -3.64 -10.18 15.40
CA ASP A 253 -4.45 -9.93 16.59
C ASP A 253 -4.00 -8.63 17.29
N GLY A 254 -4.94 -7.68 17.39
CA GLY A 254 -4.69 -6.34 17.94
C GLY A 254 -3.88 -5.40 17.03
N CYS A 255 -3.46 -5.84 15.84
CA CYS A 255 -2.80 -4.95 14.87
C CYS A 255 -3.76 -3.85 14.39
N VAL A 256 -3.20 -2.80 13.82
CA VAL A 256 -3.95 -1.72 13.19
C VAL A 256 -3.85 -1.91 11.68
N LEU A 257 -4.98 -2.08 11.02
CA LEU A 257 -5.05 -2.19 9.56
C LEU A 257 -4.88 -0.79 8.95
N ALA A 258 -3.86 -0.58 8.12
CA ALA A 258 -3.72 0.65 7.34
C ALA A 258 -3.94 0.32 5.85
N ILE A 259 -4.93 0.94 5.22
CA ILE A 259 -5.24 0.72 3.80
C ILE A 259 -5.42 2.03 3.04
N GLU A 260 -5.01 2.02 1.78
CA GLU A 260 -5.23 3.12 0.84
C GLU A 260 -5.57 2.57 -0.55
N THR A 261 -6.18 3.38 -1.42
CA THR A 261 -6.51 3.01 -2.80
C THR A 261 -5.62 3.76 -3.79
N ALA A 262 -5.20 3.06 -4.83
CA ALA A 262 -4.30 3.58 -5.85
C ALA A 262 -4.97 4.45 -6.92
N GLU A 263 -4.16 4.96 -7.85
CA GLU A 263 -4.54 5.80 -8.98
C GLU A 263 -5.43 5.07 -10.01
N ASP A 264 -5.53 3.75 -9.92
CA ASP A 264 -6.48 2.95 -10.71
C ASP A 264 -7.95 3.20 -10.32
N MET A 265 -8.19 3.99 -9.25
CA MET A 265 -9.50 4.48 -8.81
C MET A 265 -10.54 3.34 -8.72
N PRO A 266 -10.30 2.32 -7.88
CA PRO A 266 -11.13 1.12 -7.87
C PRO A 266 -12.57 1.46 -7.47
N SER A 267 -13.53 0.80 -8.12
CA SER A 267 -14.94 0.96 -7.73
C SER A 267 -15.16 0.60 -6.25
N ALA A 268 -16.14 1.25 -5.62
CA ALA A 268 -16.52 0.95 -4.24
C ALA A 268 -16.96 -0.53 -4.05
N ASP A 269 -17.51 -1.16 -5.09
CA ASP A 269 -17.82 -2.59 -5.08
C ASP A 269 -16.56 -3.46 -5.00
N ARG A 270 -15.48 -3.08 -5.72
CA ARG A 270 -14.20 -3.80 -5.62
C ARG A 270 -13.63 -3.71 -4.21
N VAL A 271 -13.58 -2.50 -3.64
CA VAL A 271 -13.13 -2.27 -2.25
C VAL A 271 -13.96 -3.09 -1.26
N LYS A 272 -15.29 -3.07 -1.41
CA LYS A 272 -16.20 -3.89 -0.63
C LYS A 272 -15.88 -5.39 -0.74
N TRP A 273 -15.67 -5.91 -1.95
CA TRP A 273 -15.39 -7.34 -2.15
C TRP A 273 -14.05 -7.76 -1.56
N THR A 274 -13.01 -6.91 -1.65
CA THR A 274 -11.72 -7.17 -1.01
C THR A 274 -11.87 -7.28 0.50
N LEU A 275 -12.55 -6.32 1.14
CA LEU A 275 -12.79 -6.34 2.58
C LEU A 275 -13.73 -7.47 3.01
N MET A 276 -14.75 -7.79 2.22
CA MET A 276 -15.59 -8.98 2.43
C MET A 276 -14.72 -10.25 2.43
N CYS A 277 -13.81 -10.41 1.47
CA CYS A 277 -12.87 -11.54 1.45
C CYS A 277 -11.94 -11.58 2.66
N MET A 278 -11.51 -10.43 3.20
CA MET A 278 -10.77 -10.37 4.47
C MET A 278 -11.65 -10.81 5.65
N GLY A 279 -12.90 -10.36 5.69
CA GLY A 279 -13.87 -10.73 6.72
C GLY A 279 -14.19 -12.22 6.73
N GLU A 280 -14.49 -12.80 5.56
CA GLU A 280 -14.75 -14.24 5.40
C GLU A 280 -13.53 -15.12 5.68
N ARG A 281 -12.32 -14.54 5.67
CA ARG A 281 -11.09 -15.19 6.11
C ARG A 281 -10.83 -15.06 7.62
N GLY A 282 -11.71 -14.37 8.36
CA GLY A 282 -11.52 -14.09 9.78
C GLY A 282 -10.29 -13.24 10.05
N LEU A 283 -10.03 -12.23 9.19
CA LEU A 283 -8.96 -11.26 9.37
C LEU A 283 -9.47 -9.95 9.96
N LEU A 284 -10.64 -9.47 9.52
CA LEU A 284 -11.15 -8.14 9.93
C LEU A 284 -11.50 -8.07 11.43
N ASP A 285 -11.91 -9.17 12.04
CA ASP A 285 -12.22 -9.28 13.47
C ASP A 285 -10.98 -9.25 14.37
N ARG A 286 -9.78 -9.42 13.79
CA ARG A 286 -8.51 -9.45 14.53
C ARG A 286 -7.91 -8.08 14.77
N PHE A 287 -8.17 -7.13 13.88
CA PHE A 287 -7.60 -5.80 13.98
C PHE A 287 -8.26 -4.99 15.11
N GLY A 288 -7.45 -4.20 15.82
CA GLY A 288 -7.91 -3.30 16.88
C GLY A 288 -8.34 -1.92 16.37
N ALA A 289 -7.90 -1.52 15.17
CA ALA A 289 -8.32 -0.28 14.50
C ALA A 289 -8.10 -0.37 12.99
N VAL A 290 -8.73 0.55 12.25
CA VAL A 290 -8.50 0.76 10.82
C VAL A 290 -8.14 2.21 10.52
N LEU A 291 -7.09 2.40 9.73
CA LEU A 291 -6.69 3.68 9.15
C LEU A 291 -6.89 3.61 7.64
N VAL A 292 -7.56 4.61 7.09
CA VAL A 292 -7.87 4.67 5.66
C VAL A 292 -7.29 5.96 5.08
N GLY A 293 -6.36 5.80 4.13
CA GLY A 293 -5.80 6.89 3.35
C GLY A 293 -6.85 7.56 2.47
N ARG A 294 -6.70 8.85 2.23
CA ARG A 294 -7.58 9.61 1.35
C ARG A 294 -7.56 9.01 -0.07
N PRO A 295 -8.72 8.66 -0.66
CA PRO A 295 -8.74 8.15 -2.02
C PRO A 295 -8.35 9.22 -3.03
N ALA A 296 -7.38 8.91 -3.89
CA ALA A 296 -7.16 9.67 -5.12
C ALA A 296 -8.41 9.59 -6.01
N THR A 297 -8.77 10.70 -6.64
CA THR A 297 -9.99 10.80 -7.47
C THR A 297 -9.71 11.21 -8.92
N ARG A 298 -8.42 11.30 -9.27
CA ARG A 298 -7.94 11.65 -10.59
C ARG A 298 -6.75 10.76 -10.93
N ASN A 299 -6.58 10.51 -12.22
CA ASN A 299 -5.38 9.90 -12.81
C ASN A 299 -5.12 10.50 -14.20
N HIS A 300 -4.12 10.00 -14.93
CA HIS A 300 -3.79 10.52 -16.27
C HIS A 300 -4.92 10.37 -17.31
N ARG A 301 -5.93 9.54 -17.04
CA ARG A 301 -7.04 9.22 -17.96
C ARG A 301 -8.37 9.83 -17.53
N GLU A 302 -8.59 9.94 -16.24
CA GLU A 302 -9.86 10.33 -15.64
C GLU A 302 -9.68 11.60 -14.82
N ARG A 303 -10.42 12.65 -15.20
CA ARG A 303 -10.51 13.92 -14.45
C ARG A 303 -11.98 14.24 -14.19
N PRO A 304 -12.62 13.55 -13.22
CA PRO A 304 -14.01 13.79 -12.88
C PRO A 304 -14.20 15.19 -12.30
N ASN A 305 -15.42 15.72 -12.37
CA ASN A 305 -15.75 16.99 -11.74
C ASN A 305 -15.87 16.86 -10.21
N ASP A 306 -15.96 17.99 -9.50
CA ASP A 306 -15.93 17.99 -8.03
C ASP A 306 -17.10 17.22 -7.37
N GLU A 307 -18.29 17.21 -7.99
CA GLU A 307 -19.43 16.43 -7.51
C GLU A 307 -19.17 14.92 -7.62
N GLU A 308 -18.61 14.49 -8.76
CA GLU A 308 -18.24 13.08 -8.99
C GLU A 308 -17.14 12.62 -8.03
N ARG A 309 -16.13 13.47 -7.80
CA ARG A 309 -15.01 13.22 -6.88
C ARG A 309 -15.49 13.09 -5.43
N ALA A 310 -16.35 14.01 -4.98
CA ALA A 310 -16.95 13.95 -3.65
C ALA A 310 -17.80 12.68 -3.48
N ALA A 311 -18.65 12.38 -4.46
CA ALA A 311 -19.48 11.18 -4.43
C ALA A 311 -18.65 9.89 -4.48
N TYR A 312 -17.52 9.87 -5.19
CA TYR A 312 -16.59 8.74 -5.19
C TYR A 312 -16.03 8.49 -3.78
N ARG A 313 -15.50 9.52 -3.11
CA ARG A 313 -14.96 9.38 -1.75
C ARG A 313 -16.03 8.92 -0.74
N ASP A 314 -17.25 9.44 -0.85
CA ASP A 314 -18.37 8.99 -0.02
C ASP A 314 -18.65 7.50 -0.23
N ARG A 315 -18.72 7.04 -1.48
CA ARG A 315 -18.93 5.61 -1.79
C ARG A 315 -17.81 4.73 -1.25
N GLN A 316 -16.55 5.18 -1.31
CA GLN A 316 -15.42 4.45 -0.70
C GLN A 316 -15.59 4.31 0.81
N ARG A 317 -15.87 5.43 1.51
CA ARG A 317 -16.10 5.43 2.97
C ARG A 317 -17.25 4.51 3.36
N GLU A 318 -18.38 4.57 2.65
CA GLU A 318 -19.54 3.70 2.95
C GLU A 318 -19.25 2.23 2.67
N ALA A 319 -18.52 1.90 1.60
CA ALA A 319 -18.15 0.51 1.29
C ALA A 319 -17.25 -0.08 2.40
N ILE A 320 -16.24 0.66 2.85
CA ILE A 320 -15.35 0.24 3.92
C ILE A 320 -16.11 0.13 5.24
N ALA A 321 -16.82 1.19 5.64
CA ALA A 321 -17.59 1.22 6.89
C ALA A 321 -18.62 0.08 6.96
N GLY A 322 -19.33 -0.20 5.86
CA GLY A 322 -20.31 -1.28 5.82
C GLY A 322 -19.72 -2.68 5.95
N GLN A 323 -18.47 -2.92 5.51
CA GLN A 323 -17.78 -4.19 5.78
C GLN A 323 -17.26 -4.25 7.21
N LEU A 324 -16.70 -3.17 7.75
CA LEU A 324 -16.27 -3.12 9.14
C LEU A 324 -17.44 -3.34 10.10
N GLU A 325 -18.58 -2.67 9.89
CA GLU A 325 -19.81 -2.89 10.68
C GLU A 325 -20.26 -4.35 10.68
N ARG A 326 -20.08 -5.05 9.56
CA ARG A 326 -20.47 -6.45 9.41
C ARG A 326 -19.56 -7.43 10.16
N TYR A 327 -18.25 -7.22 10.11
CA TYR A 327 -17.26 -8.19 10.60
C TYR A 327 -16.62 -7.80 11.94
N ASN A 328 -16.61 -6.52 12.29
CA ASN A 328 -16.04 -5.97 13.51
C ASN A 328 -16.72 -4.63 13.87
N PRO A 329 -17.98 -4.63 14.35
CA PRO A 329 -18.80 -3.41 14.49
C PRO A 329 -18.25 -2.38 15.48
N ASP A 330 -17.43 -2.82 16.43
CA ASP A 330 -16.87 -1.97 17.48
C ASP A 330 -15.49 -1.41 17.10
N ILE A 331 -14.96 -1.75 15.91
CA ILE A 331 -13.62 -1.29 15.51
C ILE A 331 -13.61 0.24 15.27
N PRO A 332 -12.71 1.00 15.91
CA PRO A 332 -12.50 2.39 15.54
C PRO A 332 -11.87 2.46 14.14
N VAL A 333 -12.46 3.30 13.27
CA VAL A 333 -11.92 3.59 11.94
C VAL A 333 -11.75 5.09 11.73
N VAL A 334 -10.61 5.46 11.16
CA VAL A 334 -10.26 6.84 10.78
C VAL A 334 -10.09 6.89 9.28
N PHE A 335 -10.80 7.80 8.63
CA PHE A 335 -10.79 8.03 7.19
C PHE A 335 -10.09 9.33 6.83
N ASP A 336 -9.67 9.39 5.56
CA ASP A 336 -9.11 10.57 4.91
C ASP A 336 -7.78 11.02 5.53
N LEU A 337 -7.03 10.06 6.07
CA LEU A 337 -5.66 10.32 6.48
C LEU A 337 -4.80 10.66 5.27
N ASP A 338 -3.79 11.47 5.50
CA ASP A 338 -2.88 11.97 4.49
C ASP A 338 -1.87 10.88 4.11
N PHE A 339 -2.22 9.65 3.74
CA PHE A 339 -1.27 8.69 3.19
C PHE A 339 -1.88 7.96 1.99
N GLY A 340 -1.03 7.44 1.11
CA GLY A 340 -1.45 6.84 -0.16
C GLY A 340 -1.22 7.79 -1.34
N HIS A 341 -2.13 7.76 -2.32
CA HIS A 341 -1.93 8.36 -3.65
C HIS A 341 -2.38 9.83 -3.76
N THR A 342 -2.50 10.55 -2.65
CA THR A 342 -2.72 12.00 -2.63
C THR A 342 -1.53 12.71 -1.98
N ASN A 343 -1.23 13.94 -2.40
CA ASN A 343 -0.19 14.79 -1.81
C ASN A 343 -0.83 15.92 -0.97
N PRO A 344 -0.12 16.56 -0.02
CA PRO A 344 1.12 16.08 0.55
C PRO A 344 0.84 14.81 1.38
N PRO A 345 1.72 13.78 1.34
CA PRO A 345 1.53 12.57 2.12
C PRO A 345 2.23 12.70 3.48
N SER A 346 1.49 12.42 4.54
CA SER A 346 1.97 11.86 5.80
C SER A 346 2.42 10.41 5.60
N ARG A 347 3.38 9.95 6.41
CA ARG A 347 3.90 8.58 6.33
C ARG A 347 3.25 7.68 7.37
N SER A 348 3.07 6.41 7.01
CA SER A 348 2.73 5.36 7.97
C SER A 348 3.88 4.35 8.06
N ARG A 349 4.16 3.84 9.26
CA ARG A 349 5.32 2.97 9.53
C ARG A 349 4.89 1.60 10.00
N SER A 350 5.34 0.55 9.32
CA SER A 350 4.81 -0.82 9.47
C SER A 350 5.09 -1.48 10.82
N ALA A 351 5.81 -0.82 11.74
CA ALA A 351 5.70 -0.98 13.19
C ALA A 351 6.50 0.15 13.90
N ALA A 352 5.90 1.06 14.68
CA ALA A 352 6.67 1.97 15.58
C ALA A 352 6.04 2.19 16.95
N GLU A 353 6.86 2.24 18.03
CA GLU A 353 6.63 2.20 19.50
C GLU A 353 6.00 3.41 20.23
N ARG A 354 5.81 3.25 21.55
CA ARG A 354 5.07 4.06 22.53
C ARG A 354 4.94 5.57 22.28
N SER A 355 3.68 6.01 22.14
CA SER A 355 3.23 7.34 22.55
C SER A 355 2.81 7.32 24.03
N SER A 356 3.50 8.10 24.86
CA SER A 356 3.06 8.46 26.22
C SER A 356 2.87 9.97 26.32
N ILE A 357 1.79 10.38 26.98
CA ILE A 357 1.68 11.73 27.56
C ILE A 357 2.21 11.60 29.00
N PRO A 358 3.04 12.54 29.50
CA PRO A 358 3.40 12.55 30.90
C PRO A 358 2.16 12.84 31.75
N THR A 359 1.71 11.84 32.52
CA THR A 359 0.97 12.11 33.75
C THR A 359 1.98 12.13 34.89
N THR A 360 1.93 13.19 35.68
CA THR A 360 2.74 13.38 36.89
C THR A 360 2.89 12.10 37.72
N ASN A 361 4.15 11.82 38.09
CA ASN A 361 4.66 10.78 39.00
C ASN A 361 4.67 9.32 38.52
N GLY A 362 5.87 8.74 38.45
CA GLY A 362 6.08 7.30 38.55
C GLY A 362 7.23 6.76 37.70
N SER A 363 8.33 6.39 38.34
CA SER A 363 9.45 5.63 37.79
C SER A 363 9.09 4.15 37.55
N SER A 364 9.55 3.54 36.46
CA SER A 364 10.23 2.22 36.48
C SER A 364 10.65 1.70 35.10
N SER A 365 11.92 1.26 35.06
CA SER A 365 12.62 0.21 34.29
C SER A 365 11.96 -0.44 33.06
N GLY A 366 12.75 -0.52 31.99
CA GLY A 366 12.40 -1.17 30.73
C GLY A 366 12.64 -2.68 30.68
N GLU A 367 11.99 -3.28 29.69
CA GLU A 367 12.28 -4.56 29.01
C GLU A 367 11.31 -4.68 27.80
N GLY A 368 11.82 -5.09 26.63
CA GLY A 368 11.07 -5.60 25.47
C GLY A 368 10.27 -4.58 24.64
N ALA A 369 10.92 -3.96 23.65
CA ALA A 369 10.35 -2.89 22.84
C ALA A 369 9.44 -3.41 21.70
N ALA A 370 8.16 -3.05 21.72
CA ALA A 370 7.14 -3.49 20.76
C ALA A 370 6.32 -2.31 20.22
N SER A 371 6.45 -2.09 18.92
CA SER A 371 5.89 -1.01 18.12
C SER A 371 4.36 -0.75 18.29
N LEU A 372 3.99 0.51 18.53
CA LEU A 372 2.73 1.11 19.00
C LEU A 372 2.20 2.34 18.19
N ILE A 373 1.11 2.20 17.43
CA ILE A 373 0.31 3.37 16.99
C ILE A 373 -0.86 3.59 17.93
N VAL A 374 -1.03 4.82 18.41
CA VAL A 374 -2.12 5.20 19.32
C VAL A 374 -3.20 5.95 18.53
N VAL A 375 -4.35 5.33 18.35
CA VAL A 375 -5.53 5.95 17.74
C VAL A 375 -6.46 6.41 18.87
N ARG A 376 -6.65 7.73 19.01
CA ARG A 376 -7.56 8.33 20.01
C ARG A 376 -8.77 8.92 19.33
N SER A 377 -9.97 8.56 19.79
CA SER A 377 -11.20 9.19 19.32
C SER A 377 -11.13 10.72 19.49
N GLY A 378 -11.12 11.44 18.37
CA GLY A 378 -11.42 12.85 18.35
C GLY A 378 -12.85 13.02 18.86
N SER A 379 -13.09 13.90 19.85
CA SER A 379 -14.42 14.05 20.42
C SER A 379 -15.43 14.39 19.32
N GLN A 380 -16.39 13.50 19.03
CA GLN A 380 -17.49 13.74 18.09
C GLN A 380 -18.43 14.90 18.52
N ARG A 381 -18.07 15.68 19.54
CA ARG A 381 -18.92 16.72 20.14
C ARG A 381 -19.08 17.97 19.29
N GLU A 382 -18.32 18.16 18.22
CA GLU A 382 -18.43 19.37 17.38
C GLU A 382 -19.15 19.19 16.02
N ILE A 383 -19.48 17.96 15.59
CA ILE A 383 -20.15 17.74 14.28
C ILE A 383 -21.68 17.54 14.41
N ARG A 384 -22.25 17.53 15.63
CA ARG A 384 -23.71 17.43 15.84
C ARG A 384 -24.48 18.76 15.87
N ARG A 385 -23.88 19.88 15.46
CA ARG A 385 -24.59 21.16 15.28
C ARG A 385 -24.44 21.70 13.87
N GLY A 386 -25.03 20.98 12.91
CA GLY A 386 -25.06 21.44 11.53
C GLY A 386 -25.89 20.56 10.61
N ARG A 387 -27.20 20.49 10.86
CA ARG A 387 -28.27 20.26 9.85
C ARG A 387 -29.62 20.15 10.57
N LEU A 388 -30.40 21.24 10.55
CA LEU A 388 -31.85 21.14 10.67
C LEU A 388 -32.39 20.95 9.25
N PHE A 389 -33.01 19.79 9.02
CA PHE A 389 -33.85 19.53 7.87
C PHE A 389 -35.03 20.53 7.86
N ALA A 390 -35.23 21.21 6.73
CA ALA A 390 -36.51 21.84 6.44
C ALA A 390 -37.42 20.79 5.77
N GLY A 391 -38.49 20.44 6.48
CA GLY A 391 -39.63 19.68 5.99
C GLY A 391 -40.92 20.33 6.52
N PRO A 392 -42.05 20.16 5.82
CA PRO A 392 -42.96 21.25 5.48
C PRO A 392 -44.19 21.34 6.39
N ASP A 393 -44.80 22.53 6.48
CA ASP A 393 -46.27 22.76 6.51
C ASP A 393 -46.61 24.25 6.73
N GLU A 394 -47.25 24.88 5.74
CA GLU A 394 -48.63 25.46 5.83
C GLU A 394 -48.90 26.53 4.75
N ILE A 395 -49.76 26.15 3.81
CA ILE A 395 -51.00 26.83 3.38
C ILE A 395 -50.94 28.34 3.10
N MET A 396 -51.18 28.72 1.82
CA MET A 396 -52.19 29.71 1.43
C MET A 396 -52.49 29.63 -0.09
N SER A 397 -53.75 29.87 -0.41
CA SER A 397 -54.50 29.49 -1.61
C SER A 397 -54.39 30.43 -2.82
N ALA A 398 -54.54 29.84 -4.02
CA ALA A 398 -55.23 30.31 -5.25
C ALA A 398 -54.41 29.83 -6.47
N GLY A 399 -54.93 29.20 -7.52
CA GLY A 399 -56.27 28.85 -8.00
C GLY A 399 -56.10 28.21 -9.39
N SER A 400 -57.02 27.32 -9.78
CA SER A 400 -57.43 26.92 -11.16
C SER A 400 -56.35 26.69 -12.25
N SER A 401 -56.27 25.62 -13.03
CA SER A 401 -57.34 24.83 -13.67
C SER A 401 -56.75 23.68 -14.52
N SER A 402 -57.51 22.59 -14.60
CA SER A 402 -57.73 21.68 -15.74
C SER A 402 -56.57 20.90 -16.40
N SER A 403 -56.62 19.58 -16.19
CA SER A 403 -56.25 18.52 -17.15
C SER A 403 -57.17 18.55 -18.41
N PRO A 404 -56.85 17.85 -19.53
CA PRO A 404 -57.15 16.42 -19.58
C PRO A 404 -56.18 15.52 -20.38
N ARG A 405 -56.18 14.26 -19.91
CA ARG A 405 -55.85 12.97 -20.53
C ARG A 405 -55.90 12.88 -22.07
N SER A 406 -54.99 12.08 -22.63
CA SER A 406 -55.29 11.18 -23.77
C SER A 406 -54.56 9.84 -23.65
N ARG A 407 -55.28 8.78 -24.04
CA ARG A 407 -54.90 7.36 -24.10
C ARG A 407 -54.04 7.05 -25.33
N GLY A 408 -53.32 5.92 -25.31
CA GLY A 408 -52.89 5.21 -26.53
C GLY A 408 -51.61 4.41 -26.33
N THR A 409 -51.71 3.13 -25.95
CA THR A 409 -51.53 1.94 -26.81
C THR A 409 -50.17 1.25 -26.66
N SER A 410 -50.27 -0.05 -26.40
CA SER A 410 -49.25 -1.07 -26.32
C SER A 410 -48.46 -1.27 -27.61
N THR A 411 -47.15 -1.54 -27.53
CA THR A 411 -46.49 -2.47 -28.47
C THR A 411 -45.28 -3.12 -27.79
N LEU A 412 -45.32 -4.46 -27.69
CA LEU A 412 -44.18 -5.33 -27.43
C LEU A 412 -43.29 -5.33 -28.68
N PHE A 413 -41.98 -5.13 -28.51
CA PHE A 413 -40.99 -5.55 -29.49
C PHE A 413 -39.81 -6.22 -28.80
N THR A 414 -39.69 -7.52 -29.02
CA THR A 414 -38.47 -8.29 -28.88
C THR A 414 -37.59 -8.05 -30.10
N SER A 415 -36.32 -7.69 -29.94
CA SER A 415 -35.30 -8.09 -30.93
C SER A 415 -33.87 -8.07 -30.40
N ARG A 416 -33.32 -9.29 -30.41
CA ARG A 416 -32.04 -9.67 -31.03
C ARG A 416 -30.71 -9.19 -30.43
N ALA A 417 -30.01 -10.23 -29.96
CA ALA A 417 -28.57 -10.37 -29.89
C ALA A 417 -27.83 -9.85 -31.13
N ASN A 418 -26.67 -9.23 -30.87
CA ASN A 418 -25.58 -9.15 -31.83
C ASN A 418 -24.31 -9.72 -31.16
N ARG A 419 -23.80 -10.79 -31.76
CA ARG A 419 -22.44 -11.32 -31.61
C ARG A 419 -21.57 -10.69 -32.71
N SER A 420 -20.33 -10.38 -32.37
CA SER A 420 -19.12 -10.26 -33.22
C SER A 420 -18.13 -9.40 -32.44
N GLU A 421 -16.86 -9.73 -32.19
CA GLU A 421 -15.91 -10.61 -32.87
C GLU A 421 -14.83 -11.05 -31.87
N GLU A 422 -14.52 -12.35 -31.87
CA GLU A 422 -13.28 -12.92 -31.33
C GLU A 422 -12.23 -12.85 -32.46
N LEU A 423 -11.05 -12.28 -32.17
CA LEU A 423 -9.88 -12.38 -33.04
C LEU A 423 -8.92 -13.41 -32.44
N PHE A 424 -9.00 -14.64 -32.96
CA PHE A 424 -7.95 -15.64 -32.89
C PHE A 424 -6.90 -15.33 -33.98
N TYR A 425 -5.62 -15.46 -33.66
CA TYR A 425 -4.56 -15.55 -34.68
C TYR A 425 -3.80 -16.86 -34.52
N ASP A 426 -3.73 -17.57 -35.64
CA ASP A 426 -3.17 -18.90 -35.85
C ASP A 426 -1.64 -18.98 -35.71
N SER A 427 -1.17 -20.11 -35.20
CA SER A 427 0.19 -20.64 -35.41
C SER A 427 0.25 -21.48 -36.69
N PRO A 428 1.37 -21.51 -37.43
CA PRO A 428 1.64 -22.55 -38.39
C PRO A 428 2.63 -23.60 -37.86
N ALA A 429 2.28 -24.88 -38.02
CA ALA A 429 3.15 -26.03 -37.87
C ALA A 429 3.53 -26.59 -39.25
N HIS A 430 4.80 -26.96 -39.47
CA HIS A 430 5.23 -28.33 -39.82
C HIS A 430 6.65 -28.40 -40.40
N GLY A 431 7.39 -29.43 -39.98
CA GLY A 431 8.62 -29.87 -40.64
C GLY A 431 9.47 -30.81 -39.77
N SER A 432 9.17 -32.10 -39.73
CA SER A 432 10.11 -33.17 -39.34
C SER A 432 10.57 -33.93 -40.58
N PRO A 433 11.76 -34.56 -40.57
CA PRO A 433 11.77 -36.03 -40.41
C PRO A 433 12.99 -36.61 -39.66
N GLY A 434 12.81 -37.78 -39.01
CA GLY A 434 13.74 -38.91 -39.20
C GLY A 434 14.51 -39.54 -38.00
N VAL A 435 13.94 -40.63 -37.45
CA VAL A 435 14.57 -41.96 -37.17
C VAL A 435 15.68 -42.18 -36.08
N ARG A 436 15.22 -42.78 -34.96
CA ARG A 436 15.68 -43.97 -34.15
C ARG A 436 16.96 -43.99 -33.24
N PRO A 437 16.93 -44.83 -32.15
CA PRO A 437 17.75 -44.73 -30.92
C PRO A 437 18.88 -45.78 -30.82
N PRO A 438 19.65 -45.86 -29.70
CA PRO A 438 19.36 -46.94 -28.72
C PRO A 438 19.77 -46.75 -27.23
N LEU A 439 19.12 -47.56 -26.38
CA LEU A 439 19.61 -48.38 -25.23
C LEU A 439 20.08 -47.79 -23.87
N ALA A 440 19.30 -48.16 -22.84
CA ALA A 440 19.66 -48.86 -21.58
C ALA A 440 20.64 -48.24 -20.55
N SER A 441 20.20 -48.07 -19.28
CA SER A 441 20.37 -49.08 -18.20
C SER A 441 20.26 -48.51 -16.76
N ARG A 442 19.67 -49.33 -15.87
CA ARG A 442 19.92 -49.55 -14.41
C ARG A 442 19.82 -48.35 -13.43
N SER A 443 18.85 -48.32 -12.50
CA SER A 443 18.66 -49.07 -11.23
C SER A 443 19.65 -48.76 -10.10
N LEU A 444 19.12 -48.39 -8.92
CA LEU A 444 19.53 -48.72 -7.52
C LEU A 444 18.87 -47.66 -6.58
N THR A 445 17.84 -47.96 -5.76
CA THR A 445 17.90 -48.39 -4.33
C THR A 445 19.01 -47.68 -3.53
N GLY A 446 18.81 -46.98 -2.41
CA GLY A 446 17.85 -47.14 -1.31
C GLY A 446 18.05 -46.04 -0.23
N PRO A 447 17.48 -46.21 0.98
CA PRO A 447 17.10 -45.15 1.93
C PRO A 447 18.14 -44.92 3.05
N ILE A 448 17.98 -43.89 3.92
CA ILE A 448 18.31 -43.89 5.37
C ILE A 448 17.99 -42.54 6.06
N ALA A 449 17.41 -42.66 7.28
CA ALA A 449 17.34 -41.76 8.45
C ALA A 449 16.60 -40.40 8.30
N ALA A 450 15.50 -40.07 9.00
CA ALA A 450 15.10 -40.24 10.40
C ALA A 450 16.00 -39.53 11.43
N ALA A 451 15.57 -38.34 11.86
CA ALA A 451 15.94 -37.73 13.14
C ALA A 451 14.74 -36.96 13.70
N LEU A 452 14.15 -37.54 14.74
CA LEU A 452 13.21 -36.92 15.69
C LEU A 452 14.02 -36.33 16.85
N GLY A 453 13.61 -35.17 17.36
CA GLY A 453 14.13 -34.59 18.59
C GLY A 453 13.15 -33.58 19.19
N PHE A 454 12.32 -34.04 20.13
CA PHE A 454 11.48 -33.26 21.04
C PHE A 454 12.31 -32.83 22.27
N VAL A 455 12.18 -31.58 22.75
CA VAL A 455 12.21 -31.16 24.18
C VAL A 455 11.56 -29.75 24.25
N SER A 456 10.30 -29.60 24.71
CA SER A 456 9.84 -29.23 26.07
C SER A 456 10.33 -27.89 26.66
N LEU A 457 9.39 -26.93 26.69
CA LEU A 457 9.15 -25.84 27.69
C LEU A 457 9.08 -26.38 29.15
N PRO A 458 8.87 -25.56 30.23
CA PRO A 458 8.59 -24.11 30.34
C PRO A 458 9.32 -23.38 31.53
N LEU A 459 8.88 -22.13 31.80
CA LEU A 459 8.91 -21.33 33.05
C LEU A 459 10.07 -20.31 33.11
N ARG A 460 9.84 -19.00 33.25
CA ARG A 460 8.74 -18.21 33.83
C ARG A 460 8.35 -17.01 32.98
#